data_AF-A0A1X0J5N0-F1
#
_entry.id   AF-A0A1X0J5N0-F1
#
_cell.length_a   1.000
_cell.length_b   1.000
_cell.length_c   1.000
_cell.angle_alpha   90.00
_cell.angle_beta   90.00
_cell.angle_gamma   90.00
#
_symmetry.space_group_name_H-M   'P 1'
#
loop_
_entity.id
_entity.type
_entity.pdbx_description
1 polymer ?
#
loop_
_entity_poly.entity_id
_entity_poly.type
_entity_poly.pdbx_seq_one_letter_code
_entity_poly.pdbx_strand_id
1 'polypeptide(L)'
;MSTTTERPVTEPTFEDLAKRVDDAVAALGGLDPSARAVAEELKAAIEQIHRAGLVTMVRRMRSDDPARDVLFDLVDDPTVHLLLSLHGIVRPDPVTHANQVLASVRPQLHSHGGDVALVRVDEGTAYVRLEGACNGCSMSAVTLRTLVEEALVQGVPAISAVEVLPNEPTPTLIPVEALRIGRDPAGEGWVEVGPAADLAVDDLSPLSVTAANGERADVIVVNAGLRLSAYRNECAHEALPLDNAILDLGSNTLTCPWHGFCYDATSGECLSAPGAQLEQLPLRVDDGVVWVRVGG
;
A
#
# COMPACT_ATOMS: atom_id res chain seq x y z
N MET A 1 -0.40 -33.55 -56.10
CA MET A 1 0.15 -33.14 -54.79
C MET A 1 -0.66 -31.94 -54.32
N SER A 2 -1.68 -32.17 -53.50
CA SER A 2 -2.53 -31.11 -52.97
C SER A 2 -1.90 -30.56 -51.70
N THR A 3 -1.40 -29.33 -51.76
CA THR A 3 -0.93 -28.57 -50.60
C THR A 3 -2.14 -28.12 -49.79
N THR A 4 -2.31 -28.68 -48.60
CA THR A 4 -3.28 -28.18 -47.61
C THR A 4 -2.67 -26.94 -46.98
N THR A 5 -3.24 -25.76 -47.29
CA THR A 5 -2.92 -24.51 -46.58
C THR A 5 -3.55 -24.57 -45.19
N GLU A 6 -2.72 -24.83 -44.19
CA GLU A 6 -3.10 -24.77 -42.79
C GLU A 6 -3.36 -23.31 -42.41
N ARG A 7 -4.60 -22.99 -42.04
CA ARG A 7 -4.97 -21.65 -41.55
C ARG A 7 -4.32 -21.46 -40.17
N PRO A 8 -3.65 -20.32 -39.90
CA PRO A 8 -3.14 -20.04 -38.57
C PRO A 8 -4.34 -19.92 -37.61
N VAL A 9 -4.39 -20.79 -36.61
CA VAL A 9 -5.31 -20.66 -35.48
C VAL A 9 -4.73 -19.57 -34.59
N THR A 10 -5.30 -18.38 -34.61
CA THR A 10 -4.96 -17.33 -33.64
C THR A 10 -5.46 -17.77 -32.27
N GLU A 11 -4.54 -17.94 -31.33
CA GLU A 11 -4.89 -18.26 -29.93
C GLU A 11 -5.69 -17.09 -29.31
N PRO A 12 -6.72 -17.39 -28.50
CA PRO A 12 -7.53 -16.36 -27.86
C PRO A 12 -6.69 -15.55 -26.87
N THR A 13 -6.92 -14.25 -26.79
CA THR A 13 -6.25 -13.39 -25.81
C THR A 13 -6.77 -13.63 -24.39
N PHE A 14 -6.05 -13.15 -23.38
CA PHE A 14 -6.49 -13.19 -21.98
C PHE A 14 -7.88 -12.53 -21.79
N GLU A 15 -8.07 -11.35 -22.37
CA GLU A 15 -9.33 -10.60 -22.30
C GLU A 15 -10.48 -11.39 -22.94
N ASP A 16 -10.23 -12.07 -24.06
CA ASP A 16 -11.21 -12.95 -24.70
C ASP A 16 -11.60 -14.13 -23.81
N LEU A 17 -10.63 -14.74 -23.14
CA LEU A 17 -10.87 -15.88 -22.24
C LEU A 17 -11.67 -15.46 -21.00
N ALA A 18 -11.29 -14.36 -20.36
CA ALA A 18 -11.99 -13.81 -19.20
C ALA A 18 -13.44 -13.45 -19.55
N LYS A 19 -13.64 -12.72 -20.66
CA LYS A 19 -14.97 -12.37 -21.15
C LYS A 19 -15.85 -13.59 -21.41
N ARG A 20 -15.28 -14.65 -22.00
CA ARG A 20 -16.03 -15.90 -22.27
C ARG A 20 -16.46 -16.61 -21.00
N VAL A 21 -15.66 -16.56 -19.93
CA VAL A 21 -16.04 -17.10 -18.62
C VAL A 21 -17.20 -16.30 -18.04
N ASP A 22 -17.12 -14.96 -18.06
CA ASP A 22 -18.19 -14.08 -17.56
C ASP A 22 -19.50 -14.28 -18.31
N ASP A 23 -19.44 -14.32 -19.65
CA ASP A 23 -20.60 -14.55 -20.50
C ASP A 23 -21.23 -15.93 -20.23
N ALA A 24 -20.41 -16.97 -19.99
CA ALA A 24 -20.89 -18.31 -19.64
C ALA A 24 -21.53 -18.37 -18.25
N VAL A 25 -20.95 -17.70 -17.25
CA VAL A 25 -21.52 -17.59 -15.90
C VAL A 25 -22.86 -16.85 -15.94
N ALA A 26 -22.95 -15.76 -16.69
CA ALA A 26 -24.20 -15.04 -16.88
C ALA A 26 -25.29 -15.93 -17.53
N ALA A 27 -24.91 -16.72 -18.54
CA ALA A 27 -25.82 -17.64 -19.22
C ALA A 27 -26.36 -18.76 -18.30
N LEU A 28 -25.53 -19.28 -17.38
CA LEU A 28 -25.97 -20.27 -16.39
C LEU A 28 -27.12 -19.75 -15.51
N GLY A 29 -27.15 -18.45 -15.23
CA GLY A 29 -28.21 -17.82 -14.44
C GLY A 29 -29.60 -17.87 -15.09
N GLY A 30 -29.66 -18.00 -16.42
CA GLY A 30 -30.91 -18.09 -17.19
C GLY A 30 -31.47 -19.51 -17.36
N LEU A 31 -30.74 -20.54 -16.90
CA LEU A 31 -31.16 -21.94 -17.01
C LEU A 31 -32.23 -22.30 -15.97
N ASP A 32 -33.04 -23.31 -16.28
CA ASP A 32 -33.92 -23.92 -15.28
C ASP A 32 -33.08 -24.59 -14.16
N PRO A 33 -33.62 -24.76 -12.94
CA PRO A 33 -32.86 -25.26 -11.81
C PRO A 33 -32.21 -26.63 -12.04
N SER A 34 -32.84 -27.51 -12.84
CA SER A 34 -32.30 -28.85 -13.10
C SER A 34 -31.12 -28.81 -14.07
N ALA A 35 -31.24 -28.04 -15.16
CA ALA A 35 -30.15 -27.86 -16.12
C ALA A 35 -28.97 -27.11 -15.51
N ARG A 36 -29.25 -26.10 -14.67
CA ARG A 36 -28.24 -25.35 -13.93
C ARG A 36 -27.45 -26.27 -12.99
N ALA A 37 -28.13 -27.12 -12.22
CA ALA A 37 -27.47 -28.04 -11.30
C ALA A 37 -26.54 -29.03 -12.03
N VAL A 38 -26.96 -29.56 -13.19
CA VAL A 38 -26.11 -30.46 -13.99
C VAL A 38 -24.89 -29.72 -14.54
N ALA A 39 -25.06 -28.48 -15.00
CA ALA A 39 -23.95 -27.69 -15.53
C ALA A 39 -22.95 -27.27 -14.42
N GLU A 40 -23.46 -26.88 -13.25
CA GLU A 40 -22.63 -26.57 -12.08
C GLU A 40 -21.86 -27.80 -11.58
N GLU A 41 -22.48 -28.99 -11.56
CA GLU A 41 -21.81 -30.24 -11.21
C GLU A 41 -20.71 -30.61 -12.21
N LEU A 42 -20.98 -30.48 -13.52
CA LEU A 42 -19.96 -30.70 -14.56
C LEU A 42 -18.78 -29.74 -14.39
N LYS A 43 -19.05 -28.44 -14.19
CA LYS A 43 -18.03 -27.43 -13.91
C LYS A 43 -17.21 -27.82 -12.68
N ALA A 44 -17.86 -28.18 -11.58
CA ALA A 44 -17.19 -28.58 -10.35
C ALA A 44 -16.30 -29.81 -10.55
N ALA A 45 -16.78 -30.84 -11.26
CA ALA A 45 -16.01 -32.05 -11.54
C ALA A 45 -14.75 -31.75 -12.37
N ILE A 46 -14.87 -30.91 -13.41
CA ILE A 46 -13.73 -30.48 -14.23
C ILE A 46 -12.74 -29.67 -13.38
N GLU A 47 -13.24 -28.71 -12.59
CA GLU A 47 -12.41 -27.87 -11.72
C GLU A 47 -11.64 -28.68 -10.67
N GLN A 48 -12.23 -29.75 -10.13
CA GLN A 48 -11.56 -30.65 -9.19
C GLN A 48 -10.38 -31.38 -9.84
N ILE A 49 -10.55 -31.88 -11.07
CA ILE A 49 -9.47 -32.56 -11.80
C ILE A 49 -8.34 -31.58 -12.12
N HIS A 50 -8.67 -30.40 -12.63
CA HIS A 50 -7.70 -29.35 -12.92
C HIS A 50 -6.93 -28.93 -11.66
N ARG A 51 -7.65 -28.68 -10.56
CA ARG A 51 -7.04 -28.33 -9.28
C ARG A 51 -6.08 -29.43 -8.80
N ALA A 52 -6.48 -30.69 -8.86
CA ALA A 52 -5.62 -31.81 -8.44
C ALA A 52 -4.33 -31.88 -9.26
N GLY A 53 -4.43 -31.69 -10.59
CA GLY A 53 -3.28 -31.63 -11.50
C GLY A 53 -2.35 -30.46 -11.18
N LEU A 54 -2.89 -29.24 -11.15
CA LEU A 54 -2.13 -28.02 -10.90
C LEU A 54 -1.46 -28.02 -9.51
N VAL A 55 -2.17 -28.45 -8.46
CA VAL A 55 -1.57 -28.58 -7.12
C VAL A 55 -0.40 -29.56 -7.14
N THR A 56 -0.52 -30.67 -7.86
CA THR A 56 0.57 -31.66 -7.99
C THR A 56 1.77 -31.06 -8.71
N MET A 57 1.55 -30.31 -9.81
CA MET A 57 2.61 -29.62 -10.56
C MET A 57 3.32 -28.58 -9.70
N VAL A 58 2.56 -27.65 -9.11
CA VAL A 58 3.10 -26.57 -8.26
C VAL A 58 3.88 -27.13 -7.08
N ARG A 59 3.38 -28.17 -6.40
CA ARG A 59 4.09 -28.80 -5.28
C ARG A 59 5.43 -29.41 -5.70
N ARG A 60 5.47 -30.10 -6.85
CA ARG A 60 6.70 -30.72 -7.37
C ARG A 60 7.71 -29.65 -7.81
N MET A 61 7.27 -28.62 -8.52
CA MET A 61 8.13 -27.53 -8.95
C MET A 61 8.69 -26.75 -7.76
N ARG A 62 7.88 -26.51 -6.73
CA ARG A 62 8.34 -25.82 -5.51
C ARG A 62 9.34 -26.64 -4.68
N SER A 63 9.33 -27.97 -4.79
CA SER A 63 10.26 -28.87 -4.09
C SER A 63 11.61 -29.04 -4.78
N ASP A 64 11.78 -28.51 -5.99
CA ASP A 64 12.99 -28.59 -6.78
C ASP A 64 13.51 -27.17 -7.06
N ASP A 65 14.63 -26.78 -6.45
CA ASP A 65 15.14 -25.40 -6.50
C ASP A 65 15.23 -24.79 -7.92
N PRO A 66 15.78 -25.47 -8.96
CA PRO A 66 15.81 -24.92 -10.32
C PRO A 66 14.42 -24.79 -10.96
N ALA A 67 13.44 -25.60 -10.58
CA ALA A 67 12.07 -25.51 -11.10
C ALA A 67 11.23 -24.46 -10.37
N ARG A 68 11.65 -24.06 -9.16
CA ARG A 68 10.98 -23.05 -8.34
C ARG A 68 11.04 -21.66 -8.97
N ASP A 69 12.18 -21.30 -9.55
CA ASP A 69 12.34 -19.98 -10.18
C ASP A 69 11.47 -19.87 -11.44
N VAL A 70 11.41 -20.93 -12.25
CA VAL A 70 10.49 -21.03 -13.39
C VAL A 70 9.03 -20.93 -12.96
N LEU A 71 8.66 -21.50 -11.81
CA LEU A 71 7.31 -21.37 -11.27
C LEU A 71 6.97 -19.91 -10.96
N PHE A 72 7.91 -19.12 -10.42
CA PHE A 72 7.68 -17.71 -10.13
C PHE A 72 7.50 -16.90 -11.42
N ASP A 73 8.38 -17.08 -12.40
CA ASP A 73 8.25 -16.42 -13.71
C ASP A 73 6.90 -16.76 -14.38
N LEU A 74 6.44 -18.01 -14.24
CA LEU A 74 5.14 -18.43 -14.77
C LEU A 74 3.96 -17.79 -14.01
N VAL A 75 4.06 -17.55 -12.71
CA VAL A 75 3.00 -16.92 -11.91
C VAL A 75 2.81 -15.44 -12.29
N ASP A 76 3.83 -14.81 -12.88
CA ASP A 76 3.76 -13.44 -13.39
C ASP A 76 3.05 -13.35 -14.76
N ASP A 77 2.87 -14.46 -15.48
CA ASP A 77 2.01 -14.51 -16.66
C ASP A 77 0.53 -14.37 -16.24
N PRO A 78 -0.24 -13.42 -16.80
CA PRO A 78 -1.60 -13.14 -16.36
C PRO A 78 -2.57 -14.31 -16.57
N THR A 79 -2.34 -15.15 -17.59
CA THR A 79 -3.18 -16.31 -17.88
C THR A 79 -2.94 -17.41 -16.85
N VAL A 80 -1.67 -17.66 -16.52
CA VAL A 80 -1.28 -18.62 -15.47
C VAL A 80 -1.75 -18.12 -14.11
N HIS A 81 -1.57 -16.84 -13.80
CA HIS A 81 -2.02 -16.21 -12.56
C HIS A 81 -3.54 -16.40 -12.36
N LEU A 82 -4.33 -16.13 -13.40
CA LEU A 82 -5.78 -16.33 -13.38
C LEU A 82 -6.13 -17.81 -13.17
N LEU A 83 -5.48 -18.73 -13.91
CA LEU A 83 -5.72 -20.17 -13.77
C LEU A 83 -5.46 -20.65 -12.32
N LEU A 84 -4.33 -20.26 -11.75
CA LEU A 84 -3.95 -20.63 -10.38
C LEU A 84 -4.88 -19.98 -9.35
N SER A 85 -5.35 -18.75 -9.60
CA SER A 85 -6.29 -18.04 -8.73
C SER A 85 -7.69 -18.63 -8.79
N LEU A 86 -8.21 -18.97 -9.98
CA LEU A 86 -9.48 -19.68 -10.18
C LEU A 86 -9.52 -21.01 -9.44
N HIS A 87 -8.38 -21.72 -9.43
CA HIS A 87 -8.23 -22.96 -8.68
C HIS A 87 -7.80 -22.75 -7.22
N GLY A 88 -7.76 -21.52 -6.70
CA GLY A 88 -7.40 -21.18 -5.32
C GLY A 88 -6.06 -21.74 -4.86
N ILE A 89 -5.10 -21.83 -5.79
CA ILE A 89 -3.71 -22.27 -5.58
C ILE A 89 -2.86 -21.07 -5.24
N VAL A 90 -3.03 -19.98 -6.01
CA VAL A 90 -2.65 -18.63 -5.60
C VAL A 90 -3.87 -18.04 -4.91
N ARG A 91 -3.71 -17.59 -3.67
CA ARG A 91 -4.74 -16.78 -3.02
C ARG A 91 -4.32 -15.33 -3.22
N PRO A 92 -5.23 -14.42 -3.59
CA PRO A 92 -4.99 -12.99 -3.42
C PRO A 92 -4.54 -12.80 -1.98
N ASP A 93 -3.42 -12.12 -1.78
CA ASP A 93 -2.97 -11.78 -0.45
C ASP A 93 -4.14 -11.07 0.27
N PRO A 94 -4.68 -11.64 1.37
CA PRO A 94 -5.86 -11.11 2.03
C PRO A 94 -5.67 -9.65 2.46
N VAL A 95 -4.43 -9.27 2.76
CA VAL A 95 -4.05 -7.90 3.13
C VAL A 95 -4.19 -6.97 1.93
N THR A 96 -3.64 -7.33 0.77
CA THR A 96 -3.76 -6.57 -0.49
C THR A 96 -5.23 -6.37 -0.89
N HIS A 97 -6.04 -7.43 -0.86
CA HIS A 97 -7.45 -7.33 -1.23
C HIS A 97 -8.26 -6.50 -0.21
N ALA A 98 -7.99 -6.67 1.09
CA ALA A 98 -8.61 -5.85 2.13
C ALA A 98 -8.25 -4.36 1.96
N ASN A 99 -7.01 -4.02 1.63
CA ASN A 99 -6.61 -2.64 1.38
C ASN A 99 -7.34 -2.02 0.18
N GLN A 100 -7.58 -2.78 -0.90
CA GLN A 100 -8.36 -2.32 -2.04
C GLN A 100 -9.82 -2.03 -1.67
N VAL A 101 -10.43 -2.94 -0.90
CA VAL A 101 -11.81 -2.76 -0.39
C VAL A 101 -11.90 -1.55 0.53
N LEU A 102 -10.95 -1.39 1.47
CA LEU A 102 -10.92 -0.23 2.37
C LEU A 102 -10.74 1.08 1.59
N ALA A 103 -9.88 1.10 0.57
CA ALA A 103 -9.69 2.27 -0.29
C ALA A 103 -11.00 2.71 -0.98
N SER A 104 -11.88 1.76 -1.35
CA SER A 104 -13.16 2.08 -1.98
C SER A 104 -14.17 2.75 -1.03
N VAL A 105 -14.09 2.48 0.28
CA VAL A 105 -14.99 3.04 1.30
C VAL A 105 -14.43 4.26 2.03
N ARG A 106 -13.14 4.58 1.84
CA ARG A 106 -12.49 5.78 2.40
C ARG A 106 -13.26 7.09 2.19
N PRO A 107 -13.80 7.41 1.01
CA PRO A 107 -14.57 8.65 0.82
C PRO A 107 -15.77 8.77 1.79
N GLN A 108 -16.41 7.65 2.12
CA GLN A 108 -17.53 7.59 3.05
C GLN A 108 -17.04 7.66 4.51
N LEU A 109 -15.90 7.03 4.83
CA LEU A 109 -15.26 7.15 6.14
C LEU A 109 -14.83 8.59 6.44
N HIS A 110 -14.21 9.26 5.46
CA HIS A 110 -13.81 10.66 5.57
C HIS A 110 -15.02 11.59 5.74
N SER A 111 -16.14 11.28 5.08
CA SER A 111 -17.41 12.01 5.27
C SER A 111 -17.98 11.87 6.69
N HIS A 112 -17.61 10.80 7.41
CA HIS A 112 -17.91 10.59 8.82
C HIS A 112 -16.82 11.09 9.78
N GLY A 113 -15.79 11.77 9.26
CA GLY A 113 -14.72 12.38 10.04
C GLY A 113 -13.70 11.37 10.59
N GLY A 114 -13.55 10.23 9.94
CA GLY A 114 -12.58 9.20 10.29
C GLY A 114 -11.92 8.53 9.09
N ASP A 115 -10.99 7.63 9.37
CA ASP A 115 -10.33 6.77 8.39
C ASP A 115 -10.08 5.39 9.03
N VAL A 116 -9.51 4.47 8.26
CA VAL A 116 -9.17 3.13 8.70
C VAL A 116 -7.81 2.72 8.14
N ALA A 117 -6.98 2.17 9.03
CA ALA A 117 -5.75 1.48 8.69
C ALA A 117 -5.92 -0.02 8.95
N LEU A 118 -5.56 -0.85 7.97
CA LEU A 118 -5.47 -2.30 8.16
C LEU A 118 -4.14 -2.62 8.82
N VAL A 119 -4.17 -3.29 9.97
CA VAL A 119 -2.96 -3.67 10.71
C VAL A 119 -2.48 -5.06 10.27
N ARG A 120 -3.40 -6.04 10.22
CA ARG A 120 -3.11 -7.42 9.79
C ARG A 120 -4.40 -8.17 9.47
N VAL A 121 -4.27 -9.28 8.75
CA VAL A 121 -5.34 -10.27 8.58
C VAL A 121 -4.82 -11.61 9.09
N ASP A 122 -5.55 -12.23 10.01
CA ASP A 122 -5.13 -13.47 10.68
C ASP A 122 -6.33 -14.36 10.97
N GLU A 123 -6.23 -15.65 10.64
CA GLU A 123 -7.30 -16.66 10.75
C GLU A 123 -8.69 -16.21 10.25
N GLY A 124 -8.73 -15.38 9.20
CA GLY A 124 -9.97 -14.84 8.65
C GLY A 124 -10.60 -13.70 9.46
N THR A 125 -9.83 -13.09 10.36
CA THR A 125 -10.17 -11.85 11.08
C THR A 125 -9.28 -10.71 10.59
N ALA A 126 -9.89 -9.60 10.17
CA ALA A 126 -9.16 -8.38 9.83
C ALA A 126 -9.00 -7.50 11.07
N TYR A 127 -7.77 -7.17 11.42
CA TYR A 127 -7.44 -6.27 12.51
C TYR A 127 -7.22 -4.89 11.95
N VAL A 128 -8.07 -3.94 12.34
CA VAL A 128 -8.08 -2.59 11.81
C VAL A 128 -7.94 -1.57 12.94
N ARG A 129 -7.40 -0.40 12.60
CA ARG A 129 -7.31 0.76 13.46
C ARG A 129 -8.19 1.86 12.86
N LEU A 130 -9.14 2.37 13.63
CA LEU A 130 -9.99 3.48 13.19
C LEU A 130 -9.35 4.80 13.60
N GLU A 131 -9.19 5.70 12.63
CA GLU A 131 -8.64 7.04 12.84
C GLU A 131 -9.76 8.07 12.80
N GLY A 132 -9.57 9.21 13.48
CA GLY A 132 -10.55 10.31 13.51
C GLY A 132 -11.78 10.10 14.42
N ALA A 133 -12.54 11.19 14.58
CA ALA A 133 -13.64 11.41 15.53
C ALA A 133 -13.38 11.19 17.04
N CYS A 134 -12.15 10.91 17.47
CA CYS A 134 -11.79 10.77 18.89
C CYS A 134 -11.47 12.09 19.62
N ASN A 135 -12.24 13.14 19.34
CA ASN A 135 -12.33 14.34 20.21
C ASN A 135 -13.77 14.57 20.72
N GLY A 136 -14.57 13.52 20.93
CA GLY A 136 -15.66 13.56 21.92
C GLY A 136 -17.12 13.28 21.49
N CYS A 137 -17.42 12.42 20.50
CA CYS A 137 -18.82 12.01 20.25
C CYS A 137 -18.98 10.50 20.02
N SER A 138 -19.70 9.83 20.92
CA SER A 138 -19.87 8.38 21.02
C SER A 138 -20.74 7.74 19.92
N MET A 139 -21.37 8.54 19.04
CA MET A 139 -22.26 8.04 17.98
C MET A 139 -21.53 7.75 16.66
N SER A 140 -20.43 8.46 16.34
CA SER A 140 -19.75 8.34 15.04
C SER A 140 -18.84 7.10 14.94
N ALA A 141 -18.29 6.64 16.07
CA ALA A 141 -17.40 5.48 16.11
C ALA A 141 -18.12 4.15 15.77
N VAL A 142 -19.41 4.04 16.11
CA VAL A 142 -20.21 2.85 15.79
C VAL A 142 -20.47 2.77 14.29
N THR A 143 -20.86 3.90 13.66
CA THR A 143 -21.14 3.96 12.22
C THR A 143 -19.89 3.68 11.38
N LEU A 144 -18.73 4.24 11.77
CA LEU A 144 -17.45 3.96 11.11
C LEU A 144 -17.07 2.48 11.18
N ARG A 145 -17.20 1.87 12.37
CA ARG A 145 -16.95 0.44 12.55
C ARG A 145 -17.85 -0.41 11.66
N THR A 146 -19.16 -0.15 11.66
CA THR A 146 -20.11 -0.92 10.85
C THR A 146 -19.80 -0.82 9.36
N LEU A 147 -19.46 0.37 8.86
CA LEU A 147 -19.10 0.56 7.46
C LEU A 147 -17.86 -0.27 7.06
N VAL A 148 -16.81 -0.23 7.88
CA VAL A 148 -15.57 -0.99 7.65
C VAL A 148 -15.84 -2.50 7.72
N GLU A 149 -16.61 -2.94 8.70
CA GLU A 149 -16.95 -4.35 8.93
C GLU A 149 -17.76 -4.91 7.75
N GLU A 150 -18.79 -4.21 7.30
CA GLU A 150 -19.59 -4.59 6.13
C GLU A 150 -18.74 -4.64 4.85
N ALA A 151 -17.91 -3.62 4.62
CA ALA A 151 -17.06 -3.54 3.44
C ALA A 151 -16.09 -4.74 3.37
N LEU A 152 -15.37 -5.02 4.46
CA LEU A 152 -14.37 -6.08 4.49
C LEU A 152 -14.98 -7.48 4.39
N VAL A 153 -16.08 -7.74 5.09
CA VAL A 153 -16.75 -9.05 5.07
C VAL A 153 -17.41 -9.32 3.71
N GLN A 154 -17.96 -8.30 3.04
CA GLN A 154 -18.56 -8.46 1.72
C GLN A 154 -17.52 -8.47 0.58
N GLY A 155 -16.46 -7.68 0.72
CA GLY A 155 -15.45 -7.48 -0.32
C GLY A 155 -14.34 -8.53 -0.32
N VAL A 156 -14.03 -9.15 0.83
CA VAL A 156 -12.93 -10.12 0.93
C VAL A 156 -13.43 -11.47 1.44
N PRO A 157 -13.59 -12.48 0.57
CA PRO A 157 -14.12 -13.81 0.95
C PRO A 157 -13.34 -14.53 2.05
N ALA A 158 -12.08 -14.15 2.28
CA ALA A 158 -11.24 -14.71 3.34
C ALA A 158 -11.49 -14.08 4.72
N ILE A 159 -12.21 -12.95 4.80
CA ILE A 159 -12.49 -12.23 6.05
C ILE A 159 -13.93 -12.55 6.50
N SER A 160 -14.06 -13.09 7.70
CA SER A 160 -15.33 -13.45 8.34
C SER A 160 -15.65 -12.59 9.56
N ALA A 161 -14.65 -11.89 10.10
CA ALA A 161 -14.79 -11.01 11.26
C ALA A 161 -13.82 -9.82 11.15
N VAL A 162 -14.16 -8.71 11.81
CA VAL A 162 -13.31 -7.52 11.92
C VAL A 162 -13.13 -7.15 13.39
N GLU A 163 -11.88 -7.00 13.82
CA GLU A 163 -11.52 -6.56 15.16
C GLU A 163 -10.89 -5.17 15.10
N VAL A 164 -11.48 -4.23 15.83
CA VAL A 164 -10.94 -2.88 15.97
C VAL A 164 -9.93 -2.88 17.10
N LEU A 165 -8.65 -2.71 16.76
CA LEU A 165 -7.60 -2.54 17.74
C LEU A 165 -7.72 -1.17 18.41
N PRO A 166 -7.45 -1.07 19.72
CA PRO A 166 -7.41 0.22 20.39
C PRO A 166 -6.36 1.10 19.73
N ASN A 167 -6.69 2.37 19.50
CA ASN A 167 -5.68 3.39 19.17
C ASN A 167 -4.66 3.41 20.29
N GLU A 168 -3.48 2.85 20.04
CA GLU A 168 -2.34 3.15 20.88
C GLU A 168 -2.11 4.64 20.66
N PRO A 169 -2.11 5.48 21.71
CA PRO A 169 -1.62 6.83 21.52
C PRO A 169 -0.22 6.65 20.96
N THR A 170 0.01 7.12 19.73
CA THR A 170 1.38 7.34 19.26
C THR A 170 2.04 8.08 20.41
N PRO A 171 3.07 7.51 21.05
CA PRO A 171 3.65 8.19 22.18
C PRO A 171 4.11 9.53 21.61
N THR A 172 3.47 10.61 22.06
CA THR A 172 4.03 11.93 21.96
C THR A 172 5.19 11.88 22.94
N LEU A 173 6.28 11.25 22.51
CA LEU A 173 7.57 11.37 23.16
C LEU A 173 7.89 12.85 22.99
N ILE A 174 7.53 13.65 23.99
CA ILE A 174 8.31 14.82 24.30
C ILE A 174 9.65 14.22 24.76
N PRO A 175 10.71 14.27 23.94
CA PRO A 175 11.99 13.74 24.36
C PRO A 175 12.37 14.44 25.67
N VAL A 176 12.98 13.74 26.61
CA VAL A 176 13.46 14.40 27.85
C VAL A 176 14.50 15.49 27.50
N GLU A 177 15.09 15.40 26.31
CA GLU A 177 15.93 16.41 25.67
C GLU A 177 15.19 17.73 25.34
N ALA A 178 13.88 17.69 25.04
CA ALA A 178 13.07 18.90 24.83
C ALA A 178 12.78 19.68 26.12
N LEU A 179 13.12 19.10 27.29
CA LEU A 179 13.05 19.75 28.60
C LEU A 179 14.40 20.32 29.07
N ARG A 180 15.47 20.23 28.26
CA ARG A 180 16.81 20.71 28.64
C ARG A 180 17.02 22.17 28.22
N ILE A 181 17.01 23.04 29.22
CA ILE A 181 17.49 24.42 29.10
C ILE A 181 19.02 24.40 29.00
N GLY A 182 19.53 24.68 27.80
CA GLY A 182 20.90 25.14 27.57
C GLY A 182 21.96 24.04 27.35
N ARG A 183 22.28 23.76 26.09
CA ARG A 183 23.66 23.54 25.62
C ARG A 183 23.73 23.67 24.10
N ASP A 184 24.90 24.12 23.64
CA ASP A 184 25.21 24.54 22.27
C ASP A 184 24.66 23.57 21.19
N PRO A 185 23.67 24.01 20.39
CA PRO A 185 22.99 23.18 19.41
C PRO A 185 23.90 22.67 18.27
N ALA A 186 24.98 23.37 17.93
CA ALA A 186 25.82 23.06 16.77
C ALA A 186 26.79 21.87 16.97
N GLY A 187 26.98 21.40 18.21
CA GLY A 187 27.97 20.37 18.53
C GLY A 187 27.54 18.91 18.28
N GLU A 188 26.25 18.65 18.06
CA GLU A 188 25.66 17.30 17.99
C GLU A 188 25.08 16.96 16.61
N GLY A 189 25.70 17.45 15.54
CA GLY A 189 25.26 17.14 14.16
C GLY A 189 24.03 17.94 13.69
N TRP A 190 23.56 18.92 14.47
CA TRP A 190 22.57 19.88 14.02
C TRP A 190 23.21 20.93 13.13
N VAL A 191 22.53 21.24 12.04
CA VAL A 191 22.92 22.25 11.07
C VAL A 191 21.78 23.24 10.92
N GLU A 192 22.14 24.52 10.94
CA GLU A 192 21.23 25.60 10.65
C GLU A 192 20.83 25.55 9.18
N VAL A 193 19.52 25.47 8.93
CA VAL A 193 18.93 25.51 7.58
C VAL A 193 18.61 26.94 7.17
N GLY A 194 18.14 27.75 8.14
CA GLY A 194 17.77 29.15 7.94
C GLY A 194 16.45 29.51 8.65
N PRO A 195 15.93 30.73 8.45
CA PRO A 195 14.67 31.17 9.04
C PRO A 195 13.49 30.30 8.58
N ALA A 196 12.61 29.92 9.51
CA ALA A 196 11.37 29.19 9.19
C ALA A 196 10.44 29.99 8.26
N ALA A 197 10.55 31.32 8.28
CA ALA A 197 9.80 32.22 7.42
C ALA A 197 10.22 32.14 5.93
N ASP A 198 11.42 31.63 5.65
CA ASP A 198 11.92 31.48 4.28
C ASP A 198 11.46 30.15 3.65
N LEU A 199 10.93 29.23 4.46
CA LEU A 199 10.30 28.00 3.99
C LEU A 199 8.84 28.26 3.70
N ALA A 200 8.52 28.41 2.41
CA ALA A 200 7.16 28.66 1.96
C ALA A 200 6.20 27.60 2.53
N VAL A 201 5.07 28.06 3.05
CA VAL A 201 3.98 27.18 3.48
C VAL A 201 3.46 26.46 2.24
N ASP A 202 3.10 25.20 2.42
CA ASP A 202 2.51 24.36 1.39
C ASP A 202 3.49 24.05 0.24
N ASP A 203 4.78 23.98 0.56
CA ASP A 203 5.87 23.81 -0.41
C ASP A 203 6.96 22.84 0.08
N LEU A 204 7.82 22.43 -0.86
CA LEU A 204 9.04 21.65 -0.63
C LEU A 204 10.26 22.51 -0.93
N SER A 205 11.22 22.52 -0.01
CA SER A 205 12.49 23.26 -0.13
C SER A 205 13.68 22.30 -0.14
N PRO A 206 14.37 22.11 -1.29
CA PRO A 206 15.60 21.34 -1.37
C PRO A 206 16.80 22.19 -0.93
N LEU A 207 17.67 21.60 -0.11
CA LEU A 207 18.74 22.29 0.61
C LEU A 207 19.98 21.39 0.70
N SER A 208 21.16 21.93 0.45
CA SER A 208 22.42 21.26 0.77
C SER A 208 23.00 21.84 2.06
N VAL A 209 23.14 21.01 3.09
CA VAL A 209 23.68 21.42 4.39
C VAL A 209 25.05 20.79 4.64
N THR A 210 25.89 21.48 5.40
CA THR A 210 27.22 21.00 5.80
C THR A 210 27.32 21.01 7.31
N ALA A 211 27.51 19.83 7.92
CA ALA A 211 27.71 19.69 9.35
C ALA A 211 29.08 20.20 9.80
N ALA A 212 29.22 20.48 11.10
CA ALA A 212 30.45 20.99 11.70
C ALA A 212 31.66 20.05 11.54
N ASN A 213 31.42 18.75 11.34
CA ASN A 213 32.43 17.74 11.03
C ASN A 213 32.87 17.75 9.54
N GLY A 214 32.27 18.60 8.70
CA GLY A 214 32.53 18.71 7.27
C GLY A 214 31.69 17.77 6.38
N GLU A 215 30.80 16.96 6.97
CA GLU A 215 29.89 16.09 6.24
C GLU A 215 28.83 16.91 5.51
N ARG A 216 28.58 16.58 4.24
CA ARG A 216 27.57 17.23 3.42
C ARG A 216 26.37 16.31 3.26
N ALA A 217 25.18 16.85 3.41
CA ALA A 217 23.93 16.12 3.20
C ALA A 217 22.98 16.97 2.36
N ASP A 218 22.33 16.33 1.38
CA ASP A 218 21.22 16.92 0.65
C ASP A 218 19.91 16.55 1.34
N VAL A 219 19.09 17.55 1.60
CA VAL A 219 17.91 17.49 2.46
C VAL A 219 16.74 18.15 1.72
N ILE A 220 15.56 17.59 1.87
CA ILE A 220 14.31 18.28 1.55
C ILE A 220 13.60 18.65 2.84
N VAL A 221 13.08 19.88 2.92
CA VAL A 221 12.18 20.29 4.00
C VAL A 221 10.80 20.51 3.40
N VAL A 222 9.82 19.79 3.94
CA VAL A 222 8.41 19.87 3.53
C VAL A 222 7.65 20.68 4.57
N ASN A 223 6.91 21.68 4.12
CA ASN A 223 6.06 22.52 4.97
C ASN A 223 4.59 22.26 4.63
N ALA A 224 3.98 21.23 5.20
CA ALA A 224 2.57 20.89 4.96
C ALA A 224 1.68 21.59 5.99
N GLY A 225 1.00 22.68 5.61
CA GLY A 225 0.08 23.38 6.51
C GLY A 225 0.72 23.86 7.83
N LEU A 226 1.95 24.41 7.77
CA LEU A 226 2.79 24.84 8.91
C LEU A 226 3.45 23.71 9.72
N ARG A 227 3.36 22.46 9.24
CA ARG A 227 4.11 21.34 9.83
C ARG A 227 5.37 21.09 9.01
N LEU A 228 6.52 21.38 9.62
CA LEU A 228 7.82 21.16 9.01
C LEU A 228 8.30 19.73 9.26
N SER A 229 8.69 19.05 8.19
CA SER A 229 9.34 17.74 8.22
C SER A 229 10.58 17.79 7.34
N ALA A 230 11.65 17.08 7.72
CA ALA A 230 12.88 17.02 6.93
C ALA A 230 13.21 15.57 6.57
N TYR A 231 13.68 15.35 5.35
CA TYR A 231 14.11 14.03 4.86
C TYR A 231 15.44 14.15 4.12
N ARG A 232 16.21 13.06 4.08
CA ARG A 232 17.30 12.96 3.10
C ARG A 232 16.70 13.10 1.70
N ASN A 233 17.37 13.83 0.82
CA ASN A 233 16.93 14.07 -0.55
C ASN A 233 17.15 12.85 -1.46
N GLU A 234 16.62 11.70 -1.05
CA GLU A 234 16.82 10.41 -1.72
C GLU A 234 15.52 9.62 -1.64
N CYS A 235 14.98 9.26 -2.80
CA CYS A 235 13.84 8.37 -2.90
C CYS A 235 14.21 6.98 -2.35
N ALA A 236 13.41 6.43 -1.44
CA ALA A 236 13.67 5.12 -0.84
C ALA A 236 13.67 3.93 -1.83
N HIS A 237 13.19 4.14 -3.07
CA HIS A 237 13.23 3.15 -4.15
C HIS A 237 14.64 2.96 -4.73
N GLU A 238 15.25 4.03 -5.25
CA GLU A 238 16.51 3.99 -6.02
C GLU A 238 17.47 5.14 -5.67
N ALA A 239 17.27 5.78 -4.51
CA ALA A 239 18.06 6.92 -4.02
C ALA A 239 18.14 8.12 -4.98
N LEU A 240 17.18 8.25 -5.91
CA LEU A 240 17.10 9.39 -6.82
C LEU A 240 16.56 10.64 -6.10
N PRO A 241 17.00 11.84 -6.48
CA PRO A 241 16.67 13.08 -5.75
C PRO A 241 15.18 13.43 -5.82
N LEU A 242 14.68 14.00 -4.74
CA LEU A 242 13.30 14.42 -4.53
C LEU A 242 13.11 15.94 -4.66
N ASP A 243 14.11 16.67 -5.17
CA ASP A 243 14.10 18.14 -5.33
C ASP A 243 12.85 18.69 -6.03
N ASN A 244 12.31 17.91 -6.97
CA ASN A 244 11.14 18.25 -7.77
C ASN A 244 9.95 17.33 -7.46
N ALA A 245 9.90 16.74 -6.27
CA ALA A 245 8.79 15.92 -5.85
C ALA A 245 7.50 16.76 -5.78
N ILE A 246 6.40 16.13 -6.17
CA ILE A 246 5.08 16.79 -6.22
C ILE A 246 4.45 16.66 -4.85
N LEU A 247 4.22 17.78 -4.17
CA LEU A 247 3.49 17.87 -2.92
C LEU A 247 1.99 18.09 -3.20
N ASP A 248 1.14 17.14 -2.80
CA ASP A 248 -0.32 17.28 -2.84
C ASP A 248 -0.88 17.28 -1.42
N LEU A 249 -1.32 18.46 -0.98
CA LEU A 249 -1.86 18.67 0.37
C LEU A 249 -3.29 18.18 0.53
N GLY A 250 -4.03 17.97 -0.56
CA GLY A 250 -5.36 17.37 -0.49
C GLY A 250 -5.30 15.92 -0.05
N SER A 251 -4.22 15.23 -0.42
CA SER A 251 -3.93 13.85 -0.03
C SER A 251 -2.79 13.70 0.99
N ASN A 252 -2.16 14.81 1.40
CA ASN A 252 -0.93 14.85 2.21
C ASN A 252 0.20 13.99 1.64
N THR A 253 0.37 13.98 0.32
CA THR A 253 1.34 13.12 -0.36
C THR A 253 2.52 13.88 -0.95
N LEU A 254 3.67 13.24 -0.94
CA LEU A 254 4.88 13.64 -1.64
C LEU A 254 5.20 12.58 -2.69
N THR A 255 5.12 12.93 -3.97
CA THR A 255 5.35 11.99 -5.09
C THR A 255 6.71 12.22 -5.73
N CYS A 256 7.55 11.18 -5.72
CA CYS A 256 8.84 11.17 -6.39
C CYS A 256 8.69 11.41 -7.91
N PRO A 257 9.45 12.35 -8.50
CA PRO A 257 9.25 12.77 -9.89
C PRO A 257 9.76 11.76 -10.93
N TRP A 258 10.50 10.73 -10.49
CA TRP A 258 11.14 9.77 -11.38
C TRP A 258 10.21 8.61 -11.75
N HIS A 259 9.75 7.87 -10.73
CA HIS A 259 8.96 6.63 -10.90
C HIS A 259 7.60 6.70 -10.20
N GLY A 260 7.24 7.84 -9.62
CA GLY A 260 5.93 8.04 -9.00
C GLY A 260 5.75 7.40 -7.62
N PHE A 261 6.83 6.98 -6.95
CA PHE A 261 6.76 6.52 -5.57
C PHE A 261 6.16 7.61 -4.69
N CYS A 262 5.10 7.27 -3.98
CA CYS A 262 4.28 8.17 -3.22
C CYS A 262 4.53 7.96 -1.72
N TYR A 263 4.76 9.05 -1.00
CA TYR A 263 5.04 9.07 0.41
C TYR A 263 4.03 9.95 1.13
N ASP A 264 3.75 9.69 2.40
CA ASP A 264 3.09 10.68 3.25
C ASP A 264 4.06 11.85 3.51
N ALA A 265 3.60 13.08 3.24
CA ALA A 265 4.44 14.27 3.24
C ALA A 265 4.98 14.65 4.64
N THR A 266 4.33 14.17 5.72
CA THR A 266 4.68 14.53 7.11
C THR A 266 5.49 13.43 7.83
N SER A 267 5.22 12.16 7.53
CA SER A 267 5.87 11.02 8.17
C SER A 267 6.96 10.37 7.30
N GLY A 268 6.90 10.52 5.97
CA GLY A 268 7.80 9.87 5.04
C GLY A 268 7.47 8.39 4.77
N GLU A 269 6.34 7.88 5.30
CA GLU A 269 5.88 6.52 5.02
C GLU A 269 5.59 6.35 3.53
N CYS A 270 6.08 5.28 2.93
CA CYS A 270 5.82 4.99 1.52
C CYS A 270 4.45 4.33 1.34
N LEU A 271 3.57 5.05 0.65
CA LEU A 271 2.22 4.64 0.31
C LEU A 271 2.19 3.69 -0.90
N SER A 272 3.24 3.72 -1.73
CA SER A 272 3.39 2.83 -2.89
C SER A 272 3.96 1.46 -2.56
N ALA A 273 4.87 1.39 -1.58
CA ALA A 273 5.56 0.17 -1.16
C ALA A 273 5.84 0.23 0.35
N PRO A 274 4.95 -0.33 1.18
CA PRO A 274 5.10 -0.33 2.63
C PRO A 274 6.45 -0.93 3.06
N GLY A 275 7.18 -0.20 3.90
CA GLY A 275 8.53 -0.56 4.37
C GLY A 275 9.69 0.11 3.63
N ALA A 276 9.46 0.72 2.46
CA ALA A 276 10.46 1.54 1.75
C ALA A 276 10.28 3.03 2.08
N GLN A 277 10.43 3.41 3.35
CA GLN A 277 10.16 4.77 3.84
C GLN A 277 11.31 5.77 3.58
N LEU A 278 10.99 7.06 3.48
CA LEU A 278 11.99 8.11 3.44
C LEU A 278 12.81 8.12 4.74
N GLU A 279 14.10 8.43 4.61
CA GLU A 279 14.94 8.68 5.77
C GLU A 279 14.60 10.05 6.37
N GLN A 280 13.79 10.06 7.43
CA GLN A 280 13.44 11.28 8.15
C GLN A 280 14.61 11.77 9.01
N LEU A 281 14.92 13.06 8.86
CA LEU A 281 15.95 13.73 9.62
C LEU A 281 15.31 14.51 10.77
N PRO A 282 15.84 14.43 12.01
CA PRO A 282 15.32 15.22 13.12
C PRO A 282 15.35 16.71 12.79
N LEU A 283 14.21 17.37 12.94
CA LEU A 283 14.03 18.80 12.71
C LEU A 283 13.53 19.49 13.99
N ARG A 284 13.99 20.72 14.21
CA ARG A 284 13.43 21.61 15.23
C ARG A 284 13.43 23.06 14.75
N VAL A 285 12.64 23.87 15.45
CA VAL A 285 12.60 25.33 15.24
C VAL A 285 12.92 26.00 16.57
N ASP A 286 14.05 26.70 16.62
CA ASP A 286 14.51 27.45 17.79
C ASP A 286 14.59 28.94 17.40
N ASP A 287 13.89 29.80 18.15
CA ASP A 287 13.82 31.25 17.89
C ASP A 287 13.47 31.64 16.43
N GLY A 288 12.64 30.82 15.77
CA GLY A 288 12.22 31.03 14.39
C GLY A 288 13.24 30.55 13.34
N VAL A 289 14.31 29.89 13.75
CA VAL A 289 15.33 29.29 12.88
C VAL A 289 15.15 27.77 12.85
N VAL A 290 15.19 27.20 11.65
CA VAL A 290 15.07 25.76 11.40
C VAL A 290 16.44 25.11 11.51
N TRP A 291 16.49 24.02 12.26
CA TRP A 291 17.68 23.19 12.44
C TRP A 291 17.36 21.76 12.04
N VAL A 292 18.26 21.12 11.30
CA VAL A 292 18.15 19.70 10.91
C VAL A 292 19.38 18.94 11.38
N ARG A 293 19.19 17.75 11.94
CA ARG A 293 20.29 16.90 12.38
C ARG A 293 20.68 15.92 11.27
N VAL A 294 21.91 16.03 10.77
CA VAL A 294 22.41 15.23 9.63
C VAL A 294 23.56 14.27 9.98
N GLY A 295 24.02 14.26 11.24
CA GLY A 295 25.05 13.34 11.72
C GLY A 295 24.72 12.79 13.12
N GLY A 296 24.91 11.48 13.30
CA GLY A 296 24.72 10.73 14.53
C GLY A 296 25.30 9.33 14.43
#